data_AF-A0A537HQU7-F1
#
_entry.id   AF-A0A537HQU7-F1
#
_cell.length_a   1.000
_cell.length_b   1.000
_cell.length_c   1.000
_cell.angle_alpha   90.00
_cell.angle_beta   90.00
_cell.angle_gamma   90.00
#
_symmetry.space_group_name_H-M   'P 1'
#
loop_
_entity.id
_entity.type
_entity.pdbx_description
1 polymer ?
#
loop_
_entity_poly.entity_id
_entity_poly.type
_entity_poly.pdbx_seq_one_letter_code
_entity_poly.pdbx_strand_id
1 'polypeptide(L)'
;MSLFKRLEDRVHTIPLKERIEQALFRLNTQKAKLEQTSMRLQQRDKEMFQRTVGAELSKDNSHARLYANECAEIRKMAHIVLSSELALERVILRLQTIEEFGDIMTQIAPVIGIVRETRGRIAGVIPEVANELGEVNDMLSDMSLESGGVEGDQNYEIQSSGGEAKKVLEESGLIAEQQMKERFPELPVPGARESQQQPKTAVEPKVPVAVAVAVSEAGAEAEIPRSSTLQRPFEDRLLEYIKSRNGEISISNCSTDLSVGTDEIKRGLERLRGDGKIVIE
;
A
#
# COMPACT_ATOMS: atom_id res chain seq x y z
N MET A 1 -26.75 -57.76 31.14
CA MET A 1 -25.67 -56.76 31.01
C MET A 1 -25.58 -56.35 29.54
N SER A 2 -25.17 -55.11 29.25
CA SER A 2 -24.81 -54.62 27.90
C SER A 2 -25.89 -53.91 27.07
N LEU A 3 -26.54 -52.90 27.64
CA LEU A 3 -27.11 -51.78 26.86
C LEU A 3 -26.57 -50.40 27.31
N PHE A 4 -26.07 -50.29 28.54
CA PHE A 4 -25.50 -49.04 29.07
C PHE A 4 -24.00 -48.85 28.83
N LYS A 5 -23.30 -49.85 28.26
CA LYS A 5 -21.84 -49.77 28.05
C LYS A 5 -21.41 -49.18 26.70
N ARG A 6 -22.37 -48.64 25.93
CA ARG A 6 -22.16 -48.06 24.60
C ARG A 6 -22.52 -46.57 24.50
N LEU A 7 -22.84 -45.94 25.64
CA LEU A 7 -23.12 -44.50 25.71
C LEU A 7 -22.02 -43.72 26.47
N GLU A 8 -20.96 -44.41 26.90
CA GLU A 8 -19.87 -43.86 27.71
C GLU A 8 -18.60 -43.57 26.90
N ASP A 9 -18.62 -43.76 25.58
CA ASP A 9 -17.67 -43.09 24.67
C ASP A 9 -18.28 -41.75 24.23
N ARG A 10 -18.77 -40.97 25.20
CA ARG A 10 -19.03 -39.54 24.97
C ARG A 10 -17.67 -38.90 24.79
N VAL A 11 -17.29 -38.82 23.52
CA VAL A 11 -16.34 -37.89 22.93
C VAL A 11 -16.05 -36.76 23.91
N HIS A 12 -14.87 -36.79 24.52
CA HIS A 12 -14.26 -35.58 25.07
C HIS A 12 -13.91 -34.70 23.88
N THR A 13 -14.93 -34.13 23.22
CA THR A 13 -14.75 -33.00 22.33
C THR A 13 -14.24 -31.89 23.24
N ILE A 14 -13.00 -31.45 23.01
CA ILE A 14 -12.46 -30.24 23.63
C ILE A 14 -13.55 -29.17 23.51
N PRO A 15 -14.00 -28.55 24.63
CA PRO A 15 -15.04 -27.53 24.59
C PRO A 15 -14.72 -26.47 23.54
N LEU A 16 -15.73 -26.04 22.78
CA LEU A 16 -15.55 -25.09 21.69
C LEU A 16 -14.77 -23.83 22.12
N LYS A 17 -15.04 -23.37 23.34
CA LYS A 17 -14.30 -22.27 23.98
C LYS A 17 -12.80 -22.55 24.11
N GLU A 18 -12.42 -23.73 24.60
CA GLU A 18 -11.02 -24.11 24.74
C GLU A 18 -10.31 -24.19 23.38
N ARG A 19 -11.01 -24.60 22.31
CA ARG A 19 -10.45 -24.56 20.95
C ARG A 19 -10.26 -23.12 20.43
N ILE A 20 -11.20 -22.21 20.72
CA ILE A 20 -11.05 -20.78 20.38
C ILE A 20 -9.86 -20.18 21.14
N GLU A 21 -9.72 -20.47 22.43
CA GLU A 21 -8.58 -20.03 23.24
C GLU A 21 -7.24 -20.54 22.66
N GLN A 22 -7.19 -21.80 22.21
CA GLN A 22 -6.01 -22.35 21.53
C GLN A 22 -5.71 -21.64 20.20
N ALA A 23 -6.72 -21.36 19.38
CA ALA A 23 -6.57 -20.61 18.14
C ALA A 23 -6.07 -19.18 18.42
N LEU A 24 -6.64 -18.49 19.42
CA LEU A 24 -6.23 -17.17 19.86
C LEU A 24 -4.76 -17.14 20.32
N PHE A 25 -4.34 -18.12 21.11
CA PHE A 25 -2.95 -18.22 21.56
C PHE A 25 -1.97 -18.35 20.38
N ARG A 26 -2.28 -19.24 19.43
CA ARG A 26 -1.47 -19.45 18.23
C ARG A 26 -1.42 -18.19 17.36
N LEU A 27 -2.56 -17.56 17.12
CA LEU A 27 -2.66 -16.32 16.34
C LEU A 27 -1.87 -15.17 16.97
N ASN A 28 -1.96 -14.99 18.29
CA ASN A 28 -1.17 -13.98 19.00
C ASN A 28 0.34 -14.24 18.88
N THR A 29 0.75 -15.50 18.97
CA THR A 29 2.16 -15.89 18.76
C THR A 29 2.63 -15.51 17.36
N GLN A 30 1.83 -15.78 16.33
CA GLN A 30 2.18 -15.40 14.96
C GLN A 30 2.15 -13.89 14.75
N LYS A 31 1.18 -13.17 15.33
CA LYS A 31 1.14 -11.70 15.30
C LYS A 31 2.43 -11.08 15.86
N ALA A 32 2.85 -11.50 17.05
CA ALA A 32 4.10 -11.03 17.67
C ALA A 32 5.35 -11.32 16.81
N LYS A 33 5.35 -12.43 16.07
CA LYS A 33 6.43 -12.78 15.14
C LYS A 33 6.45 -11.87 13.90
N LEU A 34 5.27 -11.51 13.39
CA LEU A 34 5.14 -10.52 12.32
C LEU A 34 5.62 -9.15 12.79
N GLU A 35 5.24 -8.70 13.99
CA GLU A 35 5.71 -7.45 14.59
C GLU A 35 7.24 -7.41 14.68
N GLN A 36 7.86 -8.46 15.23
CA GLN A 36 9.32 -8.58 15.30
C GLN A 36 9.98 -8.54 13.91
N THR A 37 9.37 -9.21 12.93
CA THR A 37 9.90 -9.22 11.56
C THR A 37 9.76 -7.86 10.90
N SER A 38 8.66 -7.15 11.12
CA SER A 38 8.41 -5.80 10.65
C SER A 38 9.50 -4.83 11.16
N MET A 39 9.80 -4.88 12.47
CA MET A 39 10.89 -4.08 13.06
C MET A 39 12.26 -4.39 12.43
N ARG A 40 12.56 -5.66 12.18
CA ARG A 40 13.82 -6.07 11.53
C ARG A 40 13.92 -5.57 10.09
N LEU A 41 12.82 -5.62 9.33
CA LEU A 41 12.76 -5.10 7.96
C LEU A 41 12.94 -3.58 7.94
N GLN A 42 12.31 -2.86 8.87
CA GLN A 42 12.50 -1.41 9.01
C GLN A 42 13.96 -1.04 9.29
N GLN A 43 14.62 -1.75 10.20
CA GLN A 43 16.02 -1.50 10.51
C GLN A 43 16.93 -1.78 9.30
N ARG A 44 16.63 -2.85 8.55
CA ARG A 44 17.38 -3.21 7.35
C ARG A 44 17.18 -2.21 6.20
N ASP A 45 15.95 -1.69 6.02
CA ASP A 45 15.68 -0.62 5.06
C ASP A 45 16.49 0.63 5.39
N LYS A 46 16.51 1.03 6.67
CA LYS A 46 17.30 2.19 7.12
C LYS A 46 18.79 2.03 6.81
N GLU A 47 19.36 0.84 7.01
CA GLU A 47 20.76 0.55 6.67
C GLU A 47 21.00 0.68 5.16
N MET A 48 20.16 0.04 4.33
CA MET A 48 20.32 0.07 2.87
C MET A 48 20.09 1.47 2.30
N PHE A 49 19.18 2.24 2.89
CA PHE A 49 18.95 3.63 2.56
C PHE A 49 20.19 4.48 2.82
N GLN A 50 20.80 4.35 4.01
CA GLN A 50 22.03 5.08 4.35
C GLN A 50 23.17 4.73 3.41
N ARG A 51 23.31 3.46 3.03
CA ARG A 51 24.30 3.01 2.04
C ARG A 51 24.03 3.59 0.65
N THR A 52 22.77 3.67 0.24
CA THR A 52 22.36 4.30 -1.02
C THR A 52 22.81 5.76 -1.06
N VAL A 53 22.51 6.52 0.01
CA VAL A 53 22.94 7.93 0.12
C VAL A 53 24.47 8.06 0.08
N GLY A 54 25.20 7.20 0.80
CA GLY A 54 26.66 7.22 0.78
C GLY A 54 27.26 6.95 -0.62
N ALA A 55 26.67 6.00 -1.35
CA ALA A 55 27.08 5.68 -2.72
C ALA A 55 26.78 6.83 -3.70
N GLU A 56 25.61 7.47 -3.59
CA GLU A 56 25.23 8.65 -4.37
C GLU A 56 26.20 9.82 -4.15
N LEU A 57 26.52 10.13 -2.87
CA LEU A 57 27.47 11.19 -2.54
C LEU A 57 28.88 10.92 -3.09
N SER A 58 29.27 9.64 -3.17
CA SER A 58 30.55 9.20 -3.72
C SER A 58 30.53 9.05 -5.25
N LYS A 59 29.39 9.32 -5.90
CA LYS A 59 29.14 9.12 -7.34
C LYS A 59 29.32 7.67 -7.81
N ASP A 60 29.19 6.72 -6.89
CA ASP A 60 29.18 5.29 -7.21
C ASP A 60 27.76 4.84 -7.59
N ASN A 61 27.41 5.16 -8.83
CA ASN A 61 26.08 4.87 -9.39
C ASN A 61 25.73 3.36 -9.37
N SER A 62 26.73 2.50 -9.43
CA SER A 62 26.52 1.04 -9.47
C SER A 62 26.00 0.53 -8.12
N HIS A 63 26.68 0.90 -7.03
CA HIS A 63 26.27 0.54 -5.69
C HIS A 63 25.02 1.30 -5.24
N ALA A 64 24.86 2.57 -5.62
CA ALA A 64 23.65 3.32 -5.33
C ALA A 64 22.40 2.61 -5.88
N ARG A 65 22.45 2.18 -7.15
CA ARG A 65 21.35 1.43 -7.77
C ARG A 65 21.11 0.07 -7.12
N LEU A 66 22.19 -0.65 -6.76
CA LEU A 66 22.08 -1.95 -6.09
C LEU A 66 21.38 -1.82 -4.73
N TYR A 67 21.80 -0.88 -3.89
CA TYR A 67 21.21 -0.67 -2.57
C TYR A 67 19.78 -0.13 -2.64
N ALA A 68 19.48 0.74 -3.61
CA ALA A 68 18.13 1.23 -3.83
C ALA A 68 17.15 0.10 -4.21
N ASN A 69 17.58 -0.85 -5.03
CA ASN A 69 16.78 -2.02 -5.38
C ASN A 69 16.52 -2.91 -4.14
N GLU A 70 17.53 -3.16 -3.31
CA GLU A 70 17.35 -3.92 -2.06
C GLU A 70 16.38 -3.20 -1.10
N CYS A 71 16.47 -1.86 -0.98
CA CYS A 71 15.48 -1.06 -0.26
C CYS A 71 14.05 -1.29 -0.77
N ALA A 72 13.85 -1.26 -2.08
CA ALA A 72 12.53 -1.47 -2.68
C ALA A 72 11.99 -2.87 -2.36
N GLU A 73 12.81 -3.92 -2.43
CA GLU A 73 12.40 -5.29 -2.08
C GLU A 73 12.09 -5.42 -0.58
N ILE A 74 12.92 -4.86 0.31
CA ILE A 74 12.66 -4.84 1.75
C ILE A 74 11.32 -4.16 2.05
N ARG A 75 11.01 -3.04 1.39
CA ARG A 75 9.73 -2.33 1.58
C ARG A 75 8.53 -3.13 1.10
N LYS A 76 8.65 -3.86 -0.02
CA LYS A 76 7.60 -4.79 -0.47
C LYS A 76 7.34 -5.88 0.57
N MET A 77 8.41 -6.48 1.10
CA MET A 77 8.30 -7.48 2.16
C MET A 77 7.67 -6.88 3.43
N ALA A 78 8.10 -5.69 3.84
CA ALA A 78 7.58 -5.00 5.02
C ALA A 78 6.08 -4.69 4.89
N HIS A 79 5.64 -4.24 3.72
CA HIS A 79 4.23 -4.01 3.44
C HIS A 79 3.40 -5.29 3.59
N ILE A 80 3.88 -6.42 3.04
CA ILE A 80 3.18 -7.72 3.17
C ILE A 80 3.10 -8.14 4.64
N VAL A 81 4.20 -8.02 5.39
CA VAL A 81 4.26 -8.39 6.81
C VAL A 81 3.29 -7.55 7.63
N LEU A 82 3.32 -6.23 7.46
CA LEU A 82 2.48 -5.31 8.22
C LEU A 82 0.99 -5.45 7.86
N SER A 83 0.66 -5.63 6.58
CA SER A 83 -0.71 -5.92 6.15
C SER A 83 -1.22 -7.23 6.75
N SER A 84 -0.37 -8.26 6.83
CA SER A 84 -0.71 -9.55 7.44
C SER A 84 -0.89 -9.43 8.95
N GLU A 85 -0.05 -8.65 9.63
CA GLU A 85 -0.15 -8.37 11.07
C GLU A 85 -1.52 -7.76 11.42
N LEU A 86 -1.95 -6.74 10.67
CA LEU A 86 -3.25 -6.08 10.85
C LEU A 86 -4.43 -7.01 10.56
N ALA A 87 -4.31 -7.86 9.54
CA ALA A 87 -5.33 -8.86 9.23
C ALA A 87 -5.47 -9.90 10.36
N LEU A 88 -4.36 -10.36 10.94
CA LEU A 88 -4.39 -11.27 12.10
C LEU A 88 -4.95 -10.57 13.34
N GLU A 89 -4.63 -9.30 13.58
CA GLU A 89 -5.23 -8.53 14.66
C GLU A 89 -6.76 -8.44 14.51
N ARG A 90 -7.25 -8.23 13.29
CA ARG A 90 -8.69 -8.24 13.01
C ARG A 90 -9.33 -9.60 13.30
N VAL A 91 -8.68 -10.69 12.93
CA VAL A 91 -9.10 -12.07 13.22
C VAL A 91 -9.16 -12.32 14.72
N ILE A 92 -8.12 -11.94 15.46
CA ILE A 92 -8.03 -12.11 16.92
C ILE A 92 -9.19 -11.40 17.63
N LEU A 93 -9.44 -10.13 17.30
CA LEU A 93 -10.54 -9.35 17.89
C LEU A 93 -11.91 -10.00 17.64
N ARG A 94 -12.10 -10.57 16.44
CA ARG A 94 -13.35 -11.25 16.10
C ARG A 94 -13.51 -12.56 16.86
N LEU A 95 -12.44 -13.35 16.99
CA LEU A 95 -12.45 -14.58 17.78
C LEU A 95 -12.70 -14.31 19.27
N GLN A 96 -12.14 -13.24 19.84
CA GLN A 96 -12.44 -12.81 21.20
C GLN A 96 -13.94 -12.48 21.38
N THR A 97 -14.53 -11.79 20.41
CA THR A 97 -15.99 -11.52 20.42
C THR A 97 -16.78 -12.83 20.35
N ILE A 98 -16.38 -13.78 19.50
CA ILE A 98 -17.05 -15.09 19.41
C ILE A 98 -16.91 -15.87 20.72
N GLU A 99 -15.74 -15.82 21.37
CA GLU A 99 -15.47 -16.46 22.67
C GLU A 99 -16.35 -15.91 23.79
N GLU A 100 -16.54 -14.58 23.84
CA GLU A 100 -17.31 -13.89 24.87
C GLU A 100 -18.83 -14.10 24.73
N PHE A 101 -19.34 -14.10 23.50
CA PHE A 101 -20.79 -14.07 23.26
C PHE A 101 -21.39 -15.42 22.85
N GLY A 102 -20.61 -16.38 22.36
CA GLY A 102 -20.97 -17.81 22.22
C GLY A 102 -22.09 -18.16 21.22
N ASP A 103 -23.05 -17.28 20.99
CA ASP A 103 -24.18 -17.41 20.05
C ASP A 103 -23.82 -16.99 18.61
N ILE A 104 -22.62 -16.45 18.41
CA ILE A 104 -22.13 -15.86 17.17
C ILE A 104 -21.31 -16.86 16.31
N MET A 105 -21.50 -18.17 16.50
CA MET A 105 -20.68 -19.19 15.79
C MET A 105 -20.84 -19.18 14.26
N THR A 106 -21.96 -18.64 13.75
CA THR A 106 -22.17 -18.39 12.32
C THR A 106 -21.20 -17.36 11.72
N GLN A 107 -20.41 -16.66 12.53
CA GLN A 107 -19.41 -15.69 12.09
C GLN A 107 -17.99 -16.25 12.04
N ILE A 108 -17.78 -17.55 12.24
CA ILE A 108 -16.44 -18.14 12.15
C ILE A 108 -15.97 -18.28 10.70
N ALA A 109 -16.88 -18.47 9.74
CA ALA A 109 -16.52 -18.66 8.34
C ALA A 109 -15.74 -17.48 7.73
N PRO A 110 -16.10 -16.22 7.97
CA PRO A 110 -15.26 -15.09 7.57
C PRO A 110 -13.86 -15.06 8.20
N VAL A 111 -13.74 -15.49 9.46
CA VAL A 111 -12.45 -15.58 10.16
C VAL A 111 -11.53 -16.57 9.44
N ILE A 112 -12.05 -17.75 9.10
CA ILE A 112 -11.35 -18.79 8.33
C ILE A 112 -10.88 -18.22 6.98
N GLY A 113 -11.76 -17.48 6.28
CA GLY A 113 -11.42 -16.82 5.02
C GLY A 113 -10.23 -15.87 5.12
N ILE A 114 -10.22 -15.00 6.13
CA ILE A 114 -9.13 -14.05 6.36
C ILE A 114 -7.83 -14.78 6.70
N VAL A 115 -7.87 -15.79 7.59
CA VAL A 115 -6.67 -16.58 7.96
C VAL A 115 -6.09 -17.28 6.73
N ARG A 116 -6.93 -17.90 5.89
CA ARG A 116 -6.51 -18.58 4.66
C ARG A 116 -5.87 -17.64 3.65
N GLU A 117 -6.45 -16.47 3.42
CA GLU A 117 -5.89 -15.51 2.47
C GLU A 117 -4.60 -14.86 3.01
N THR A 118 -4.56 -14.56 4.31
CA THR A 118 -3.34 -14.06 4.99
C THR A 118 -2.19 -15.07 4.88
N ARG A 119 -2.48 -16.36 5.09
CA ARG A 119 -1.53 -17.47 4.88
C ARG A 119 -0.94 -17.44 3.46
N GLY A 120 -1.80 -17.29 2.44
CA GLY A 120 -1.37 -17.24 1.04
C GLY A 120 -0.40 -16.10 0.75
N ARG A 121 -0.67 -14.91 1.30
CA ARG A 121 0.18 -13.72 1.12
C ARG A 121 1.53 -13.84 1.84
N ILE A 122 1.53 -14.37 3.07
CA ILE A 122 2.74 -14.41 3.89
C ILE A 122 3.67 -15.59 3.56
N ALA A 123 3.19 -16.63 2.87
CA ALA A 123 3.97 -17.83 2.53
C ALA A 123 5.27 -17.54 1.76
N GLY A 124 5.28 -16.52 0.90
CA GLY A 124 6.48 -16.11 0.14
C GLY A 124 7.48 -15.28 0.95
N VAL A 125 7.11 -14.80 2.15
CA VAL A 125 7.92 -13.89 2.97
C VAL A 125 8.34 -14.56 4.28
N ILE A 126 7.41 -15.21 4.97
CA ILE A 126 7.64 -15.90 6.26
C ILE A 126 6.91 -17.26 6.24
N PRO A 127 7.53 -18.31 5.66
CA PRO A 127 6.90 -19.61 5.48
C PRO A 127 6.45 -20.28 6.79
N GLU A 128 7.20 -20.09 7.87
CA GLU A 128 6.85 -20.64 9.19
C GLU A 128 5.53 -20.09 9.72
N VAL A 129 5.26 -18.79 9.54
CA VAL A 129 3.98 -18.19 9.93
C VAL A 129 2.86 -18.75 9.06
N ALA A 130 3.11 -18.90 7.76
CA ALA A 130 2.11 -19.49 6.85
C ALA A 130 1.75 -20.93 7.20
N ASN A 131 2.70 -21.73 7.71
CA ASN A 131 2.42 -23.08 8.17
C ASN A 131 1.52 -23.08 9.41
N GLU A 132 1.87 -22.27 10.41
CA GLU A 132 1.09 -22.12 11.64
C GLU A 132 -0.33 -21.57 11.38
N LEU A 133 -0.47 -20.62 10.46
CA LEU A 133 -1.79 -20.15 10.01
C LEU A 133 -2.58 -21.24 9.28
N GLY A 134 -1.91 -22.21 8.65
CA GLY A 134 -2.54 -23.40 8.10
C GLY A 134 -3.16 -24.27 9.21
N GLU A 135 -2.40 -24.55 10.26
CA GLU A 135 -2.89 -25.31 11.41
C GLU A 135 -4.06 -24.61 12.11
N VAL A 136 -3.99 -23.28 12.26
CA VAL A 136 -5.11 -22.49 12.81
C VAL A 136 -6.33 -22.55 11.88
N ASN A 137 -6.15 -22.43 10.56
CA ASN A 137 -7.24 -22.55 9.60
C ASN A 137 -7.95 -23.91 9.71
N ASP A 138 -7.19 -24.99 9.85
CA ASP A 138 -7.73 -26.34 9.96
C ASP A 138 -8.51 -26.50 11.27
N MET A 139 -7.95 -26.02 12.39
CA MET A 139 -8.64 -25.99 13.70
C MET A 139 -9.99 -25.24 13.65
N LEU A 140 -10.00 -24.05 13.04
CA LEU A 140 -11.22 -23.24 12.89
C LEU A 140 -12.23 -23.90 11.93
N SER A 141 -11.75 -24.57 10.89
CA SER A 141 -12.59 -25.30 9.93
C SER A 141 -13.27 -26.51 10.58
N ASP A 142 -12.53 -27.30 11.36
CA ASP A 142 -13.06 -28.44 12.11
C ASP A 142 -14.13 -28.00 13.11
N MET A 143 -13.90 -26.88 13.80
CA MET A 143 -14.90 -26.27 14.69
C MET A 143 -16.18 -25.86 13.96
N SER A 144 -16.06 -25.25 12.77
CA SER A 144 -17.20 -24.83 11.97
C SER A 144 -18.08 -26.00 11.53
N LEU A 145 -17.46 -27.14 11.22
CA LEU A 145 -18.16 -28.38 10.83
C LEU A 145 -18.88 -29.02 12.02
N GLU A 146 -18.23 -29.08 13.19
CA GLU A 146 -18.82 -29.67 14.41
C GLU A 146 -19.99 -28.86 14.98
N SER A 147 -20.00 -27.53 14.79
CA SER A 147 -21.06 -26.64 15.26
C SER A 147 -22.35 -26.71 14.44
N GLY A 148 -22.43 -27.59 13.43
CA GLY A 148 -23.62 -27.74 12.59
C GLY A 148 -23.82 -26.58 11.62
N GLY A 149 -22.72 -26.06 11.04
CA GLY A 149 -22.79 -25.16 9.88
C GLY A 149 -23.75 -25.75 8.84
N VAL A 150 -24.79 -24.98 8.52
CA VAL A 150 -25.99 -25.43 7.81
C VAL A 150 -25.60 -26.19 6.55
N GLU A 151 -26.06 -27.43 6.39
CA GLU A 151 -25.91 -28.26 5.18
C GLU A 151 -26.56 -27.63 3.92
N GLY A 152 -27.05 -26.39 4.01
CA GLY A 152 -27.65 -25.60 2.94
C GLY A 152 -26.70 -24.51 2.47
N ASP A 153 -25.98 -24.81 1.39
CA ASP A 153 -25.23 -23.88 0.56
C ASP A 153 -23.82 -23.45 1.04
N GLN A 154 -22.97 -24.46 1.25
CA GLN A 154 -21.50 -24.33 1.37
C GLN A 154 -20.89 -23.38 0.32
N ASN A 155 -21.50 -23.25 -0.87
CA ASN A 155 -21.02 -22.36 -1.93
C ASN A 155 -21.26 -20.88 -1.61
N TYR A 156 -22.38 -20.53 -0.97
CA TYR A 156 -22.68 -19.15 -0.55
C TYR A 156 -21.81 -18.71 0.64
N GLU A 157 -21.58 -19.60 1.61
CA GLU A 157 -20.73 -19.30 2.77
C GLU A 157 -19.26 -19.12 2.39
N ILE A 158 -18.75 -19.93 1.46
CA ILE A 158 -17.39 -19.76 0.89
C ILE A 158 -17.27 -18.46 0.08
N GLN A 159 -18.30 -18.10 -0.71
CA GLN A 159 -18.29 -16.85 -1.49
C GLN A 159 -18.39 -15.61 -0.61
N SER A 160 -19.26 -15.62 0.41
CA SER A 160 -19.42 -14.53 1.37
C SER A 160 -18.16 -14.34 2.23
N SER A 161 -17.60 -15.45 2.74
CA SER A 161 -16.33 -15.45 3.48
C SER A 161 -15.18 -14.90 2.63
N GLY A 162 -15.13 -15.27 1.34
CA GLY A 162 -14.13 -14.74 0.40
C GLY A 162 -14.28 -13.24 0.13
N GLY A 163 -15.52 -12.73 0.07
CA GLY A 163 -15.78 -11.29 -0.09
C GLY A 163 -15.32 -10.47 1.12
N GLU A 164 -15.62 -10.95 2.33
CA GLU A 164 -15.20 -10.29 3.56
C GLU A 164 -13.67 -10.36 3.77
N ALA A 165 -13.05 -11.51 3.48
CA ALA A 165 -11.61 -11.68 3.58
C ALA A 165 -10.85 -10.68 2.71
N LYS A 166 -11.26 -10.55 1.44
CA LYS A 166 -10.68 -9.58 0.51
C LYS A 166 -10.79 -8.15 1.04
N LYS A 167 -11.97 -7.77 1.54
CA LYS A 167 -12.20 -6.42 2.07
C LYS A 167 -11.29 -6.11 3.27
N VAL A 168 -11.20 -7.02 4.24
CA VAL A 168 -10.33 -6.85 5.42
C VAL A 168 -8.87 -6.71 4.99
N LEU A 169 -8.46 -7.46 3.99
CA LEU A 169 -7.09 -7.45 3.50
C LEU A 169 -6.76 -6.24 2.62
N GLU A 170 -7.74 -5.69 1.91
CA GLU A 170 -7.63 -4.39 1.25
C GLU A 170 -7.49 -3.27 2.28
N GLU A 171 -8.36 -3.22 3.29
CA GLU A 171 -8.31 -2.23 4.38
C GLU A 171 -6.98 -2.31 5.14
N SER A 172 -6.54 -3.53 5.47
CA SER A 172 -5.26 -3.77 6.14
C SER A 172 -4.07 -3.39 5.25
N GLY A 173 -4.18 -3.58 3.94
CA GLY A 173 -3.20 -3.08 2.97
C GLY A 173 -3.10 -1.56 2.96
N LEU A 174 -4.23 -0.86 2.93
CA LEU A 174 -4.25 0.61 2.97
C LEU A 174 -3.65 1.17 4.27
N ILE A 175 -4.00 0.57 5.42
CA ILE A 175 -3.43 0.96 6.71
C ILE A 175 -1.93 0.66 6.74
N ALA A 176 -1.50 -0.49 6.20
CA ALA A 176 -0.08 -0.82 6.09
C ALA A 176 0.66 0.21 5.21
N GLU A 177 0.10 0.64 4.09
CA GLU A 177 0.69 1.67 3.23
C GLU A 177 0.88 3.01 3.97
N GLN A 178 -0.11 3.41 4.77
CA GLN A 178 0.01 4.62 5.59
C GLN A 178 1.14 4.49 6.62
N GLN A 179 1.20 3.36 7.33
CA GLN A 179 2.27 3.11 8.29
C GLN A 179 3.66 2.98 7.64
N MET A 180 3.72 2.45 6.41
CA MET A 180 4.96 2.41 5.63
C MET A 180 5.51 3.82 5.38
N LYS A 181 4.66 4.81 5.06
CA LYS A 181 5.06 6.21 4.85
C LYS A 181 5.62 6.86 6.13
N GLU A 182 5.10 6.46 7.29
CA GLU A 182 5.52 7.01 8.59
C GLU A 182 6.80 6.35 9.12
N ARG A 183 6.98 5.05 8.87
CA ARG A 183 8.05 4.25 9.50
C ARG A 183 9.31 4.11 8.64
N PHE A 184 9.22 4.36 7.33
CA PHE A 184 10.33 4.14 6.40
C PHE A 184 10.84 5.49 5.87
N PRO A 185 12.17 5.72 5.87
CA PRO A 185 12.73 6.99 5.42
C PRO A 185 12.41 7.25 3.95
N GLU A 186 11.88 8.43 3.66
CA GLU A 186 11.79 8.91 2.28
C GLU A 186 13.13 9.54 1.89
N LEU A 187 13.55 9.34 0.64
CA LEU A 187 14.68 10.09 0.10
C LEU A 187 14.26 11.57 0.15
N PRO A 188 15.08 12.49 0.72
CA PRO A 188 14.84 13.90 0.52
C PRO A 188 14.96 14.13 -0.99
N VAL A 189 13.82 14.28 -1.65
CA VAL A 189 13.75 14.74 -3.04
C VAL A 189 14.46 16.09 -3.05
N PRO A 190 15.60 16.24 -3.76
CA PRO A 190 16.27 17.53 -3.87
C PRO A 190 15.33 18.48 -4.60
N GLY A 191 14.53 19.26 -3.86
CA GLY A 191 13.56 20.20 -4.43
C GLY A 191 12.21 20.31 -3.73
N ALA A 192 11.82 19.40 -2.84
CA ALA A 192 10.62 19.61 -2.02
C ALA A 192 10.95 20.58 -0.89
N ARG A 193 10.91 21.88 -1.21
CA ARG A 193 10.66 22.90 -0.19
C ARG A 193 9.33 22.52 0.46
N GLU A 194 9.41 22.08 1.71
CA GLU A 194 8.28 22.00 2.60
C GLU A 194 7.52 23.32 2.52
N SER A 195 6.36 23.33 1.88
CA SER A 195 5.34 24.35 2.10
C SER A 195 4.79 24.13 3.50
N GLN A 196 5.57 24.51 4.50
CA GLN A 196 5.12 24.66 5.86
C GLN A 196 3.94 25.64 5.84
N GLN A 197 2.79 25.11 6.22
CA GLN A 197 1.54 25.82 6.39
C GLN A 197 1.75 27.00 7.34
N GLN A 198 1.49 28.21 6.84
CA GLN A 198 1.35 29.38 7.70
C GLN A 198 -0.14 29.52 8.10
N PRO A 199 -0.45 29.89 9.37
CA PRO A 199 -1.79 29.77 9.92
C PRO A 199 -2.78 30.76 9.31
N LYS A 200 -4.03 30.31 9.14
CA LYS A 200 -5.19 31.12 8.79
C LYS A 200 -5.50 32.13 9.89
N THR A 201 -5.50 33.43 9.55
CA THR A 201 -6.28 34.45 10.26
C THR A 201 -7.25 35.11 9.28
N ALA A 202 -8.47 35.30 9.76
CA ALA A 202 -9.66 35.64 9.02
C ALA A 202 -9.83 37.16 8.75
N VAL A 203 -10.84 37.43 7.91
CA VAL A 203 -11.67 38.65 7.76
C VAL A 203 -11.35 39.57 6.56
N GLU A 204 -11.97 39.23 5.42
CA GLU A 204 -13.01 39.98 4.64
C GLU A 204 -12.83 41.47 4.20
N PRO A 205 -13.58 41.95 3.19
CA PRO A 205 -13.07 42.31 1.85
C PRO A 205 -13.23 43.81 1.51
N LYS A 206 -12.59 44.33 0.43
CA LYS A 206 -13.09 45.46 -0.40
C LYS A 206 -12.16 45.92 -1.55
N VAL A 207 -12.76 45.95 -2.75
CA VAL A 207 -12.56 46.83 -3.94
C VAL A 207 -11.25 46.76 -4.72
N PRO A 208 -11.29 46.50 -6.05
CA PRO A 208 -10.20 46.89 -6.95
C PRO A 208 -10.40 48.33 -7.45
N VAL A 209 -9.44 49.20 -7.16
CA VAL A 209 -9.26 50.49 -7.86
C VAL A 209 -8.24 50.27 -8.97
N ALA A 210 -8.62 50.68 -10.17
CA ALA A 210 -7.81 50.65 -11.39
C ALA A 210 -6.74 51.76 -11.42
N VAL A 211 -5.96 51.74 -12.51
CA VAL A 211 -5.09 52.80 -13.05
C VAL A 211 -3.65 52.75 -12.53
N ALA A 212 -2.59 52.95 -13.31
CA ALA A 212 -2.22 52.81 -14.72
C ALA A 212 -0.73 53.22 -14.78
N VAL A 213 0.02 52.68 -15.73
CA VAL A 213 1.17 53.29 -16.45
C VAL A 213 2.37 53.80 -15.62
N ALA A 214 3.54 53.22 -15.87
CA ALA A 214 4.72 53.98 -16.30
C ALA A 214 5.80 53.05 -16.89
N VAL A 215 6.30 53.47 -18.06
CA VAL A 215 7.42 52.96 -18.84
C VAL A 215 8.74 53.42 -18.22
N SER A 216 9.81 52.63 -18.28
CA SER A 216 11.19 53.14 -18.40
C SER A 216 12.13 52.12 -19.04
N GLU A 217 12.96 52.61 -19.97
CA GLU A 217 13.88 51.89 -20.85
C GLU A 217 15.30 51.71 -20.28
N ALA A 218 16.05 50.82 -20.95
CA ALA A 218 17.48 50.91 -21.33
C ALA A 218 18.60 50.46 -20.36
N GLY A 219 19.53 49.65 -20.89
CA GLY A 219 20.96 49.72 -20.55
C GLY A 219 21.75 48.42 -20.28
N ALA A 220 22.23 47.78 -21.36
CA ALA A 220 23.52 47.07 -21.60
C ALA A 220 24.32 46.26 -20.53
N GLU A 221 24.74 45.06 -21.01
CA GLU A 221 26.00 44.30 -20.80
C GLU A 221 26.30 43.55 -19.47
N ALA A 222 26.29 42.20 -19.53
CA ALA A 222 27.41 41.30 -19.16
C ALA A 222 26.99 39.80 -19.21
N GLU A 223 27.71 39.00 -20.01
CA GLU A 223 27.78 37.52 -19.94
C GLU A 223 28.38 37.11 -18.57
N ILE A 224 28.07 36.03 -17.83
CA ILE A 224 27.56 34.65 -18.00
C ILE A 224 26.88 34.29 -16.64
N PRO A 225 25.82 33.46 -16.51
CA PRO A 225 26.03 32.09 -15.99
C PRO A 225 24.97 31.01 -16.35
N ARG A 226 25.47 29.80 -16.62
CA ARG A 226 25.04 28.48 -16.06
C ARG A 226 23.54 28.07 -16.12
N SER A 227 23.29 27.01 -16.89
CA SER A 227 22.43 25.85 -16.55
C SER A 227 21.02 26.10 -15.98
N SER A 228 19.98 25.95 -16.81
CA SER A 228 18.58 25.83 -16.35
C SER A 228 17.70 25.01 -17.30
N THR A 229 18.01 23.72 -17.48
CA THR A 229 17.13 22.77 -18.21
C THR A 229 16.04 22.13 -17.33
N LEU A 230 15.90 22.52 -16.05
CA LEU A 230 14.96 21.90 -15.11
C LEU A 230 13.73 22.75 -14.71
N GLN A 231 13.42 23.82 -15.44
CA GLN A 231 12.24 24.64 -15.17
C GLN A 231 11.65 25.22 -16.45
N ARG A 232 11.14 24.34 -17.32
CA ARG A 232 10.22 24.76 -18.39
C ARG A 232 8.90 24.01 -18.24
N PRO A 233 7.74 24.70 -18.35
CA PRO A 233 6.43 24.07 -18.39
C PRO A 233 6.40 22.90 -19.38
N PHE A 234 5.66 21.85 -19.06
CA PHE A 234 5.52 20.68 -19.92
C PHE A 234 5.04 21.06 -21.33
N GLU A 235 4.16 22.05 -21.42
CA GLU A 235 3.61 22.60 -22.64
C GLU A 235 4.69 23.17 -23.58
N ASP A 236 5.74 23.78 -23.05
CA ASP A 236 6.83 24.35 -23.86
C ASP A 236 7.73 23.24 -24.43
N ARG A 237 7.99 22.19 -23.65
CA ARG A 237 8.73 21.00 -24.11
C ARG A 237 7.95 20.25 -25.20
N LEU A 238 6.63 20.15 -25.05
CA LEU A 238 5.74 19.53 -26.02
C LEU A 238 5.69 20.35 -27.32
N LEU A 239 5.61 21.68 -27.23
CA LEU A 239 5.63 22.56 -28.39
C LEU A 239 6.97 22.52 -29.14
N GLU A 240 8.10 22.47 -28.43
CA GLU A 240 9.43 22.32 -29.02
C GLU A 240 9.58 20.96 -29.71
N TYR A 241 9.06 19.90 -29.10
CA TYR A 241 9.04 18.57 -29.69
C TYR A 241 8.23 18.53 -31.01
N ILE A 242 7.04 19.16 -31.04
CA ILE A 242 6.23 19.27 -32.26
C ILE A 242 6.96 20.05 -33.35
N LYS A 243 7.62 21.16 -33.01
CA LYS A 243 8.42 21.96 -33.96
C LYS A 243 9.59 21.16 -34.52
N SER A 244 10.27 20.36 -33.69
CA SER A 244 11.41 19.53 -34.11
C SER A 244 11.02 18.43 -35.10
N ARG A 245 9.76 17.99 -35.08
CA ARG A 245 9.20 16.97 -35.98
C ARG A 245 8.36 17.57 -37.11
N ASN A 246 8.55 18.86 -37.38
CA ASN A 246 7.92 19.57 -38.50
C ASN A 246 6.37 19.56 -38.48
N GLY A 247 5.76 19.48 -37.28
CA GLY A 247 4.31 19.47 -37.11
C GLY A 247 3.67 18.08 -37.04
N GLU A 248 4.40 17.00 -37.34
CA GLU A 248 3.89 15.64 -37.26
C GLU A 248 4.23 14.99 -35.91
N ILE A 249 3.21 14.52 -35.20
CA ILE A 249 3.38 13.90 -33.88
C ILE A 249 2.60 12.59 -33.78
N SER A 250 3.31 11.50 -33.49
CA SER A 250 2.71 10.27 -33.00
C SER A 250 2.69 10.28 -31.48
N ILE A 251 1.51 10.12 -30.88
CA ILE A 251 1.32 10.13 -29.41
C ILE A 251 2.19 9.05 -28.74
N SER A 252 2.34 7.89 -29.37
CA SER A 252 3.15 6.78 -28.87
C SER A 252 4.66 7.11 -28.88
N ASN A 253 5.14 7.75 -29.95
CA ASN A 253 6.54 8.15 -30.04
C ASN A 253 6.85 9.31 -29.10
N CYS A 254 5.93 10.28 -28.99
CA CYS A 254 6.05 11.38 -28.05
C CYS A 254 6.05 10.91 -26.59
N SER A 255 5.23 9.91 -26.25
CA SER A 255 5.20 9.31 -24.91
C SER A 255 6.53 8.65 -24.54
N THR A 256 7.15 8.00 -25.52
CA THR A 256 8.46 7.37 -25.35
C THR A 256 9.58 8.40 -25.25
N ASP A 257 9.59 9.41 -26.15
CA ASP A 257 10.66 10.41 -26.24
C ASP A 257 10.62 11.42 -25.08
N LEU A 258 9.44 11.76 -24.56
CA LEU A 258 9.29 12.68 -23.43
C LEU A 258 9.20 11.97 -22.07
N SER A 259 9.12 10.63 -22.05
CA SER A 259 8.89 9.81 -20.85
C SER A 259 7.65 10.24 -20.05
N VAL A 260 6.58 10.58 -20.77
CA VAL A 260 5.33 11.10 -20.21
C VAL A 260 4.16 10.24 -20.70
N GLY A 261 3.18 10.00 -19.84
CA GLY A 261 2.02 9.17 -20.17
C GLY A 261 1.22 9.70 -21.36
N THR A 262 0.65 8.81 -22.16
CA THR A 262 -0.15 9.18 -23.36
C THR A 262 -1.31 10.12 -23.04
N ASP A 263 -1.90 9.99 -21.85
CA ASP A 263 -3.02 10.84 -21.42
C ASP A 263 -2.57 12.25 -21.05
N GLU A 264 -1.36 12.40 -20.54
CA GLU A 264 -0.78 13.70 -20.22
C GLU A 264 -0.37 14.46 -21.49
N ILE A 265 0.13 13.74 -22.50
CA ILE A 265 0.39 14.31 -23.83
C ILE A 265 -0.91 14.78 -24.49
N LYS A 266 -1.98 13.98 -24.44
CA LYS A 266 -3.30 14.38 -24.97
C LYS A 266 -3.81 15.66 -24.30
N ARG A 267 -3.77 15.71 -22.96
CA ARG A 267 -4.14 16.93 -22.20
C ARG A 267 -3.26 18.12 -22.55
N GLY A 268 -1.96 17.91 -22.74
CA GLY A 268 -1.02 18.96 -23.17
C GLY A 268 -1.34 19.52 -24.55
N LEU A 269 -1.65 18.65 -25.52
CA LEU A 269 -2.07 19.04 -26.87
C LEU A 269 -3.39 19.82 -26.84
N GLU A 270 -4.36 19.41 -26.03
CA GLU A 270 -5.63 20.14 -25.86
C GLU A 270 -5.43 21.54 -25.27
N ARG A 271 -4.54 21.69 -24.28
CA ARG A 271 -4.18 23.01 -23.72
C ARG A 271 -3.48 23.88 -24.75
N LEU A 272 -2.48 23.34 -25.47
CA LEU A 272 -1.78 24.08 -26.52
C LEU A 272 -2.73 24.52 -27.65
N ARG A 273 -3.75 23.72 -27.95
CA ARG A 273 -4.83 24.08 -28.88
C ARG A 273 -5.72 25.19 -28.30
N GLY A 274 -6.14 25.06 -27.04
CA GLY A 274 -6.93 26.09 -26.34
C GLY A 274 -6.22 27.44 -26.27
N ASP A 275 -4.90 27.41 -26.12
CA ASP A 275 -4.02 28.59 -26.09
C ASP A 275 -3.70 29.13 -27.50
N GLY A 276 -4.18 28.49 -28.57
CA GLY A 276 -3.93 28.88 -29.97
C GLY A 276 -2.48 28.69 -30.44
N LYS A 277 -1.66 27.93 -29.70
CA LYS A 277 -0.24 27.69 -30.01
C LYS A 277 -0.03 26.59 -31.06
N ILE A 278 -1.02 25.72 -31.25
CA ILE A 278 -1.03 24.68 -32.28
C ILE A 278 -2.43 24.58 -32.91
N VAL A 279 -2.47 24.09 -34.15
CA VAL A 279 -3.70 23.68 -34.84
C VAL A 279 -3.55 22.19 -35.13
N ILE A 280 -4.53 21.40 -34.70
CA ILE A 280 -4.57 19.96 -34.95
C ILE A 280 -5.55 19.75 -36.11
N GLU A 281 -5.03 19.26 -37.24
CA GLU A 281 -5.82 18.84 -38.40
C GLU A 281 -6.22 17.36 -38.33
#